data_AF-A0A8H6VRE7-F1
#
_entry.id   AF-A0A8H6VRE7-F1
#
_cell.length_a   1.000
_cell.length_b   1.000
_cell.length_c   1.000
_cell.angle_alpha   90.00
_cell.angle_beta   90.00
_cell.angle_gamma   90.00
#
_symmetry.space_group_name_H-M   'P 1'
#
loop_
_entity.id
_entity.type
_entity.pdbx_description
1 polymer ?
#
loop_
_entity_poly.entity_id
_entity_poly.type
_entity_poly.pdbx_seq_one_letter_code
_entity_poly.pdbx_strand_id
1 'polypeptide(L)'
;MKASSALLLANLPAALFAAAASISAAEANYNAQRREKVLPGAFETYLDNVQRTGVVLPTYVEDIMHSRDKLPTVGISTSGGGYRASVFGAGVLNALDGRNSSSVRKGTGGLLQTASHLAGLSGGSWLVTSLVQANYPTIQKLVFGDAGHPLDFAGWLLDYSWFDASDNATQQAEYTEELLQELAVKAKHFPISVGDVWGRALARHFTNGTTNATFFANTSHGNSILFSELINLPTLAAYEQPLPIMVIDLDSQHIEGPVFPGGNFIPLNAPMFEYNLFEFGSYDHVVAAHTSLKHLGSTNSTLCATGFDEAMFLSGASSNLFNEANITAATLAEATSDFSTIVNQTYPQSPNLRLDTSNFPNPFFGVAPATFADSGETILAMCDGGSDGQVTPYQPMLVKDRNIDVIIGIDAANDANGFAEGASPMATQERMQLYFQPGLATFPVVPNSTDVFLAQNLTSKPTFFGCTSTAAKTGPLLVYIANGAPPRDGAAPLTNTTTDQSIYTTDELQGMLDQTFVVATQGAEVGDSLEDPEWPACLACAVVDRARNREGTRRSGVCQTCFERYCWGGY
;
A
#
# COMPACT_ATOMS: atom_id res chain seq x y z
N MET A 1 -18.07 -53.82 -37.66
CA MET A 1 -18.63 -53.72 -36.29
C MET A 1 -18.40 -52.29 -35.82
N LYS A 2 -19.50 -51.58 -35.52
CA LYS A 2 -19.51 -50.23 -34.93
C LYS A 2 -19.49 -50.36 -33.40
N ALA A 3 -18.64 -49.59 -32.74
CA ALA A 3 -18.73 -49.13 -31.34
C ALA A 3 -17.67 -48.02 -31.22
N SER A 4 -18.00 -46.73 -31.32
CA SER A 4 -18.51 -45.85 -30.26
C SER A 4 -17.75 -46.01 -28.93
N SER A 5 -16.73 -45.17 -28.74
CA SER A 5 -16.26 -44.76 -27.41
C SER A 5 -15.95 -43.27 -27.47
N ALA A 6 -16.86 -42.48 -26.91
CA ALA A 6 -16.62 -41.12 -26.48
C ALA A 6 -15.51 -41.16 -25.41
N LEU A 7 -14.38 -40.51 -25.70
CA LEU A 7 -13.37 -40.24 -24.69
C LEU A 7 -13.65 -38.85 -24.12
N LEU A 8 -13.96 -38.83 -22.83
CA LEU A 8 -14.27 -37.67 -22.00
C LEU A 8 -13.30 -36.50 -22.28
N LEU A 9 -13.84 -35.42 -22.83
CA LEU A 9 -13.42 -34.07 -22.51
C LEU A 9 -13.69 -33.88 -21.00
N ALA A 10 -12.70 -34.18 -20.18
CA ALA A 10 -12.71 -33.75 -18.79
C ALA A 10 -12.58 -32.23 -18.80
N ASN A 11 -13.71 -31.58 -18.52
CA ASN A 11 -13.83 -30.17 -18.16
C ASN A 11 -12.72 -29.76 -17.18
N LEU A 12 -11.70 -29.05 -17.66
CA LEU A 12 -11.05 -28.04 -16.84
C LEU A 12 -12.08 -26.92 -16.69
N PRO A 13 -12.49 -26.56 -15.47
CA PRO A 13 -13.58 -25.63 -15.29
C PRO A 13 -13.14 -24.27 -15.83
N ALA A 14 -14.03 -23.63 -16.60
CA ALA A 14 -14.01 -22.21 -16.92
C ALA A 14 -14.24 -21.35 -15.66
N ALA A 15 -13.61 -21.69 -14.54
CA ALA A 15 -13.77 -21.10 -13.21
C ALA A 15 -12.43 -20.58 -12.65
N LEU A 16 -11.58 -20.03 -13.51
CA LEU A 16 -10.43 -19.21 -13.10
C LEU A 16 -10.72 -17.71 -13.23
N PHE A 17 -11.91 -17.33 -13.69
CA PHE A 17 -12.35 -15.94 -13.79
C PHE A 17 -13.65 -15.78 -12.98
N ALA A 18 -13.61 -14.98 -11.91
CA ALA A 18 -14.82 -14.49 -11.26
C ALA A 18 -15.54 -13.51 -12.21
N ALA A 19 -16.87 -13.55 -12.25
CA ALA A 19 -17.64 -12.56 -12.99
C ALA A 19 -17.34 -11.15 -12.46
N ALA A 20 -17.07 -10.23 -13.38
CA ALA A 20 -16.53 -8.90 -13.19
C ALA A 20 -17.14 -8.08 -12.02
N ALA A 21 -16.24 -7.43 -11.27
CA ALA A 21 -16.43 -6.38 -10.26
C ALA A 21 -16.68 -6.78 -8.79
N SER A 22 -16.67 -8.06 -8.41
CA SER A 22 -16.77 -8.47 -7.00
C SER A 22 -15.46 -9.00 -6.43
N ILE A 23 -15.24 -8.79 -5.14
CA ILE A 23 -14.11 -9.39 -4.40
C ILE A 23 -14.21 -10.93 -4.39
N SER A 24 -13.08 -11.64 -4.27
CA SER A 24 -13.11 -13.10 -4.18
C SER A 24 -13.88 -13.59 -2.94
N ALA A 25 -14.39 -14.83 -3.03
CA ALA A 25 -15.02 -15.50 -1.88
C ALA A 25 -14.06 -15.64 -0.69
N ALA A 26 -12.75 -15.73 -0.94
CA ALA A 26 -11.72 -15.81 0.10
C ALA A 26 -11.54 -14.46 0.82
N GLU A 27 -11.45 -13.36 0.06
CA GLU A 27 -11.44 -12.00 0.63
C GLU A 27 -12.73 -11.73 1.43
N ALA A 28 -13.89 -12.01 0.84
CA ALA A 28 -15.19 -11.83 1.50
C ALA A 28 -15.28 -12.61 2.81
N ASN A 29 -14.79 -13.86 2.83
CA ASN A 29 -14.75 -14.66 4.05
C ASN A 29 -13.78 -14.09 5.09
N TYR A 30 -12.57 -13.67 4.70
CA TYR A 30 -11.61 -13.05 5.63
C TYR A 30 -12.21 -11.81 6.29
N ASN A 31 -12.81 -10.93 5.48
CA ASN A 31 -13.44 -9.69 5.95
C ASN A 31 -14.61 -9.98 6.89
N ALA A 32 -15.46 -10.98 6.58
CA ALA A 32 -16.55 -11.40 7.45
C ALA A 32 -16.06 -11.94 8.80
N GLN A 33 -15.02 -12.80 8.78
CA GLN A 33 -14.45 -13.37 10.01
C GLN A 33 -13.82 -12.31 10.90
N ARG A 34 -13.06 -11.37 10.31
CA ARG A 34 -12.51 -10.22 11.05
C ARG A 34 -13.62 -9.36 11.66
N ARG A 35 -14.67 -9.06 10.89
CA ARG A 35 -15.83 -8.28 11.36
C ARG A 35 -16.58 -8.96 12.51
N GLU A 36 -16.68 -10.27 12.52
CA GLU A 36 -17.38 -11.02 13.57
C GLU A 36 -16.53 -11.20 14.84
N LYS A 37 -15.24 -11.54 14.67
CA LYS A 37 -14.37 -12.01 15.74
C LYS A 37 -13.49 -10.93 16.37
N VAL A 38 -13.04 -9.96 15.57
CA VAL A 38 -12.00 -9.00 15.99
C VAL A 38 -12.54 -7.58 16.16
N LEU A 39 -13.26 -7.08 15.15
CA LEU A 39 -13.65 -5.66 15.11
C LEU A 39 -14.46 -5.21 16.34
N PRO A 40 -15.41 -5.97 16.91
CA PRO A 40 -16.18 -5.51 18.06
C PRO A 40 -15.31 -5.13 19.27
N GLY A 41 -14.36 -5.99 19.64
CA GLY A 41 -13.44 -5.72 20.75
C GLY A 41 -12.39 -4.65 20.42
N ALA A 42 -11.98 -4.56 19.15
CA ALA A 42 -11.06 -3.52 18.70
C ALA A 42 -11.69 -2.13 18.78
N PHE A 43 -12.95 -1.98 18.36
CA PHE A 43 -13.69 -0.71 18.46
C PHE A 43 -13.99 -0.33 19.92
N GLU A 44 -14.35 -1.28 20.77
CA GLU A 44 -14.51 -1.05 22.22
C GLU A 44 -13.21 -0.54 22.85
N THR A 45 -12.08 -1.19 22.55
CA THR A 45 -10.75 -0.78 23.04
C THR A 45 -10.35 0.60 22.54
N TYR A 46 -10.61 0.91 21.26
CA TYR A 46 -10.34 2.22 20.69
C TYR A 46 -11.19 3.30 21.35
N LEU A 47 -12.50 3.06 21.51
CA LEU A 47 -13.42 3.98 22.16
C LEU A 47 -12.98 4.28 23.60
N ASP A 48 -12.63 3.26 24.37
CA ASP A 48 -12.10 3.40 25.73
C ASP A 48 -10.89 4.34 25.79
N ASN A 49 -9.97 4.20 24.83
CA ASN A 49 -8.77 5.04 24.77
C ASN A 49 -9.14 6.50 24.43
N VAL A 50 -10.10 6.72 23.54
CA VAL A 50 -10.61 8.07 23.24
C VAL A 50 -11.29 8.68 24.46
N GLN A 51 -12.16 7.94 25.16
CA GLN A 51 -12.87 8.43 26.35
C GLN A 51 -11.93 8.79 27.52
N ARG A 52 -10.80 8.07 27.67
CA ARG A 52 -9.78 8.40 28.68
C ARG A 52 -9.12 9.76 28.49
N THR A 53 -9.22 10.37 27.32
CA THR A 53 -8.76 11.75 27.09
C THR A 53 -9.60 12.79 27.83
N GLY A 54 -10.81 12.42 28.28
CA GLY A 54 -11.74 13.29 28.98
C GLY A 54 -12.65 14.13 28.07
N VAL A 55 -12.52 14.00 26.75
CA VAL A 55 -13.41 14.65 25.80
C VAL A 55 -14.74 13.90 25.72
N VAL A 56 -15.85 14.61 25.95
CA VAL A 56 -17.20 14.01 25.95
C VAL A 56 -17.67 13.76 24.52
N LEU A 57 -17.83 12.50 24.14
CA LEU A 57 -18.35 12.09 22.84
C LEU A 57 -19.88 12.18 22.81
N PRO A 58 -20.49 12.47 21.65
CA PRO A 58 -21.93 12.31 21.47
C PRO A 58 -22.33 10.84 21.61
N THR A 59 -23.50 10.58 22.18
CA THR A 59 -24.01 9.22 22.43
C THR A 59 -24.02 8.32 21.20
N TYR A 60 -24.30 8.87 20.00
CA TYR A 60 -24.30 8.07 18.78
C TYR A 60 -22.92 7.51 18.41
N VAL A 61 -21.81 8.17 18.81
CA VAL A 61 -20.46 7.65 18.55
C VAL A 61 -20.26 6.37 19.36
N GLU A 62 -20.64 6.41 20.63
CA GLU A 62 -20.58 5.26 21.55
C GLU A 62 -21.52 4.14 21.08
N ASP A 63 -22.76 4.48 20.73
CA ASP A 63 -23.75 3.51 20.24
C ASP A 63 -23.30 2.79 18.95
N ILE A 64 -22.65 3.52 18.03
CA ILE A 64 -22.11 2.94 16.79
C ILE A 64 -20.96 1.99 17.11
N MET A 65 -19.99 2.41 17.92
CA MET A 65 -18.79 1.61 18.22
C MET A 65 -19.08 0.41 19.12
N HIS A 66 -20.13 0.43 19.93
CA HIS A 66 -20.59 -0.74 20.69
C HIS A 66 -21.48 -1.70 19.88
N SER A 67 -22.04 -1.26 18.77
CA SER A 67 -23.00 -2.03 18.00
C SER A 67 -22.35 -2.79 16.85
N ARG A 68 -22.29 -4.13 16.98
CA ARG A 68 -21.75 -5.05 15.96
C ARG A 68 -22.29 -4.81 14.55
N ASP A 69 -23.59 -4.47 14.43
CA ASP A 69 -24.23 -4.27 13.13
C ASP A 69 -23.90 -2.91 12.49
N LYS A 70 -23.41 -1.95 13.29
CA LYS A 70 -23.20 -0.56 12.90
C LYS A 70 -21.73 -0.19 12.75
N LEU A 71 -20.81 -1.08 13.14
CA LEU A 71 -19.37 -0.84 13.07
C LEU A 71 -18.98 -0.34 11.68
N PRO A 72 -18.27 0.80 11.59
CA PRO A 72 -17.81 1.33 10.32
C PRO A 72 -16.68 0.47 9.75
N THR A 73 -16.56 0.45 8.42
CA THR A 73 -15.44 -0.20 7.76
C THR A 73 -14.30 0.79 7.57
N VAL A 74 -13.16 0.56 8.25
CA VAL A 74 -11.98 1.43 8.19
C VAL A 74 -10.96 0.86 7.21
N GLY A 75 -10.50 1.67 6.25
CA GLY A 75 -9.38 1.38 5.37
C GLY A 75 -8.20 2.31 5.67
N ILE A 76 -6.97 1.81 5.51
CA ILE A 76 -5.75 2.61 5.61
C ILE A 76 -4.98 2.49 4.30
N SER A 77 -4.53 3.62 3.75
CA SER A 77 -3.69 3.66 2.54
C SER A 77 -2.39 4.38 2.85
N THR A 78 -1.25 3.73 2.62
CA THR A 78 0.10 4.30 2.81
C THR A 78 0.77 4.55 1.47
N SER A 79 1.33 5.75 1.32
CA SER A 79 1.90 6.20 0.05
C SER A 79 3.23 5.55 -0.31
N GLY A 80 3.65 5.82 -1.55
CA GLY A 80 5.01 5.65 -2.03
C GLY A 80 5.96 6.78 -1.66
N GLY A 81 7.24 6.59 -2.00
CA GLY A 81 8.34 7.50 -1.63
C GLY A 81 9.52 6.83 -0.92
N GLY A 82 9.83 5.58 -1.28
CA GLY A 82 10.99 4.85 -0.77
C GLY A 82 11.02 4.66 0.75
N TYR A 83 12.21 4.74 1.35
CA TYR A 83 12.40 4.60 2.79
C TYR A 83 11.65 5.67 3.58
N ARG A 84 11.63 6.92 3.11
CA ARG A 84 10.86 8.00 3.75
C ARG A 84 9.40 7.61 3.94
N ALA A 85 8.75 7.14 2.88
CA ALA A 85 7.35 6.74 2.95
C ALA A 85 7.12 5.50 3.80
N SER A 86 8.06 4.55 3.79
CA SER A 86 8.05 3.39 4.68
C SER A 86 8.06 3.81 6.15
N VAL A 87 8.99 4.69 6.53
CA VAL A 87 9.18 5.15 7.91
C VAL A 87 8.05 6.08 8.36
N PHE A 88 7.59 6.98 7.49
CA PHE A 88 6.45 7.85 7.79
C PHE A 88 5.16 7.04 7.92
N GLY A 89 4.89 6.12 7.00
CA GLY A 89 3.78 5.17 7.13
C GLY A 89 3.83 4.43 8.47
N ALA A 90 5.01 3.89 8.82
CA ALA A 90 5.23 3.17 10.06
C ALA A 90 4.96 4.06 11.28
N GLY A 91 5.44 5.30 11.29
CA GLY A 91 5.22 6.26 12.36
C GLY A 91 3.74 6.59 12.57
N VAL A 92 2.96 6.75 11.49
CA VAL A 92 1.51 6.95 11.59
C VAL A 92 0.83 5.68 12.11
N LEU A 93 1.16 4.50 11.58
CA LEU A 93 0.62 3.23 12.11
C LEU A 93 0.96 3.06 13.60
N ASN A 94 2.16 3.46 14.02
CA ASN A 94 2.59 3.41 15.42
C ASN A 94 1.71 4.32 16.31
N ALA A 95 1.36 5.51 15.83
CA ALA A 95 0.45 6.44 16.52
C ALA A 95 -1.00 5.93 16.60
N LEU A 96 -1.41 5.03 15.71
CA LEU A 96 -2.73 4.38 15.71
C LEU A 96 -2.73 3.03 16.44
N ASP A 97 -1.57 2.48 16.77
CA ASP A 97 -1.43 1.14 17.35
C ASP A 97 -1.82 1.11 18.83
N GLY A 98 -2.85 0.32 19.18
CA GLY A 98 -3.30 0.13 20.57
C GLY A 98 -2.31 -0.64 21.45
N ARG A 99 -1.28 -1.25 20.85
CA ARG A 99 -0.19 -1.93 21.57
C ARG A 99 0.92 -0.95 21.98
N ASN A 100 0.90 0.28 21.48
CA ASN A 100 1.81 1.34 21.89
C ASN A 100 1.17 2.18 23.02
N SER A 101 1.80 2.14 24.20
CA SER A 101 1.30 2.89 25.37
C SER A 101 1.25 4.41 25.15
N SER A 102 2.14 4.98 24.33
CA SER A 102 2.14 6.42 24.01
C SER A 102 0.92 6.79 23.17
N SER A 103 0.57 5.95 22.19
CA SER A 103 -0.64 6.10 21.35
C SER A 103 -1.91 5.98 22.18
N VAL A 104 -1.95 5.01 23.11
CA VAL A 104 -3.06 4.85 24.06
C VAL A 104 -3.22 6.10 24.93
N ARG A 105 -2.13 6.69 25.44
CA ARG A 105 -2.19 7.94 26.22
C ARG A 105 -2.65 9.14 25.39
N LYS A 106 -2.28 9.20 24.11
CA LYS A 106 -2.77 10.22 23.17
C LYS A 106 -4.22 9.97 22.72
N GLY A 107 -4.82 8.82 23.01
CA GLY A 107 -6.21 8.50 22.64
C GLY A 107 -6.41 8.04 21.19
N THR A 108 -5.35 8.03 20.37
CA THR A 108 -5.40 7.55 18.97
C THR A 108 -5.12 6.04 18.86
N GLY A 109 -4.49 5.46 19.88
CA GLY A 109 -4.15 4.04 19.92
C GLY A 109 -5.40 3.13 19.90
N GLY A 110 -5.36 2.10 19.08
CA GLY A 110 -6.43 1.12 18.90
C GLY A 110 -7.06 1.20 17.51
N LEU A 111 -6.96 2.35 16.83
CA LEU A 111 -7.55 2.55 15.51
C LEU A 111 -6.96 1.59 14.47
N LEU A 112 -5.65 1.28 14.53
CA LEU A 112 -5.02 0.30 13.65
C LEU A 112 -5.70 -1.09 13.77
N GLN A 113 -6.05 -1.51 14.99
CA GLN A 113 -6.73 -2.78 15.22
C GLN A 113 -8.17 -2.79 14.67
N THR A 114 -8.79 -1.62 14.46
CA THR A 114 -10.11 -1.51 13.82
C THR A 114 -10.07 -1.57 12.29
N ALA A 115 -8.89 -1.41 11.68
CA ALA A 115 -8.73 -1.40 10.23
C ALA A 115 -9.14 -2.75 9.63
N SER A 116 -9.94 -2.72 8.58
CA SER A 116 -10.32 -3.90 7.79
C SER A 116 -9.29 -4.20 6.70
N HIS A 117 -8.73 -3.15 6.10
CA HIS A 117 -7.79 -3.21 4.98
C HIS A 117 -6.62 -2.26 5.22
N LEU A 118 -5.44 -2.66 4.74
CA LEU A 118 -4.22 -1.87 4.76
C LEU A 118 -3.57 -1.95 3.38
N ALA A 119 -3.64 -0.85 2.62
CA ALA A 119 -3.08 -0.77 1.28
C ALA A 119 -1.76 -0.01 1.26
N GLY A 120 -0.82 -0.46 0.42
CA GLY A 120 0.45 0.22 0.17
C GLY A 120 0.88 0.14 -1.29
N LEU A 121 1.72 1.08 -1.73
CA LEU A 121 2.46 1.01 -2.99
C LEU A 121 3.86 1.56 -2.77
N SER A 122 4.81 1.22 -3.63
CA SER A 122 6.19 1.70 -3.53
C SER A 122 6.78 1.51 -2.12
N GLY A 123 7.40 2.53 -1.52
CA GLY A 123 7.82 2.48 -0.10
C GLY A 123 6.74 1.99 0.88
N GLY A 124 5.47 2.34 0.65
CA GLY A 124 4.34 1.83 1.41
C GLY A 124 4.14 0.32 1.28
N SER A 125 4.45 -0.29 0.12
CA SER A 125 4.39 -1.75 -0.04
C SER A 125 5.49 -2.45 0.77
N TRP A 126 6.64 -1.82 0.99
CA TRP A 126 7.71 -2.37 1.84
C TRP A 126 7.28 -2.43 3.30
N LEU A 127 6.66 -1.35 3.78
CA LEU A 127 6.04 -1.31 5.11
C LEU A 127 4.98 -2.40 5.27
N VAL A 128 3.99 -2.45 4.37
CA VAL A 128 2.88 -3.40 4.50
C VAL A 128 3.38 -4.84 4.40
N THR A 129 4.24 -5.14 3.42
CA THR A 129 4.79 -6.49 3.23
C THR A 129 5.62 -6.92 4.43
N SER A 130 6.53 -6.07 4.92
CA SER A 130 7.37 -6.39 6.09
C SER A 130 6.55 -6.60 7.36
N LEU A 131 5.54 -5.76 7.61
CA LEU A 131 4.64 -5.87 8.76
C LEU A 131 3.87 -7.21 8.75
N VAL A 132 3.34 -7.59 7.59
CA VAL A 132 2.56 -8.82 7.45
C VAL A 132 3.44 -10.05 7.63
N GLN A 133 4.55 -10.13 6.88
CA GLN A 133 5.44 -11.29 6.89
C GLN A 133 6.17 -11.48 8.23
N ALA A 134 6.41 -10.39 8.97
CA ALA A 134 6.96 -10.44 10.32
C ALA A 134 5.93 -10.91 11.36
N ASN A 135 4.74 -11.37 10.95
CA ASN A 135 3.64 -11.79 11.82
C ASN A 135 3.13 -10.66 12.74
N TYR A 136 3.01 -9.45 12.18
CA TYR A 136 2.34 -8.31 12.79
C TYR A 136 2.91 -7.83 14.14
N PRO A 137 4.22 -7.57 14.26
CA PRO A 137 4.79 -7.01 15.49
C PRO A 137 4.29 -5.57 15.74
N THR A 138 4.67 -4.97 16.88
CA THR A 138 4.56 -3.51 17.04
C THR A 138 5.54 -2.81 16.10
N ILE A 139 5.26 -1.56 15.71
CA ILE A 139 6.11 -0.85 14.74
C ILE A 139 7.56 -0.71 15.22
N GLN A 140 7.79 -0.43 16.50
CA GLN A 140 9.13 -0.36 17.06
C GLN A 140 9.91 -1.68 16.87
N LYS A 141 9.24 -2.82 17.06
CA LYS A 141 9.82 -4.15 16.81
C LYS A 141 9.96 -4.46 15.31
N LEU A 142 9.08 -3.92 14.47
CA LEU A 142 9.20 -4.02 13.02
C LEU A 142 10.46 -3.31 12.51
N VAL A 143 10.73 -2.10 13.00
CA VAL A 143 11.83 -1.27 12.50
C VAL A 143 13.16 -1.71 13.11
N PHE A 144 13.21 -1.97 14.42
CA PHE A 144 14.48 -2.22 15.14
C PHE A 144 14.72 -3.69 15.52
N GLY A 145 13.80 -4.58 15.14
CA GLY A 145 13.86 -5.99 15.48
C GLY A 145 13.33 -6.31 16.88
N ASP A 146 13.12 -7.61 17.13
CA ASP A 146 12.68 -8.13 18.43
C ASP A 146 13.57 -9.30 18.84
N ALA A 147 14.37 -9.10 19.88
CA ALA A 147 15.24 -10.15 20.40
C ALA A 147 14.40 -11.33 20.90
N GLY A 148 14.48 -12.47 20.20
CA GLY A 148 13.67 -13.67 20.48
C GLY A 148 12.43 -13.82 19.59
N HIS A 149 12.31 -13.05 18.51
CA HIS A 149 11.26 -13.26 17.51
C HIS A 149 11.35 -14.68 16.93
N PRO A 150 10.23 -15.45 16.86
CA PRO A 150 10.27 -16.85 16.39
C PRO A 150 10.74 -17.04 14.95
N LEU A 151 10.74 -15.97 14.15
CA LEU A 151 11.10 -15.98 12.73
C LEU A 151 12.45 -15.28 12.46
N ASP A 152 13.28 -15.06 13.48
CA ASP A 152 14.60 -14.41 13.36
C ASP A 152 14.58 -13.10 12.56
N PHE A 153 13.58 -12.25 12.84
CA PHE A 153 13.43 -10.96 12.19
C PHE A 153 14.31 -9.91 12.89
N ALA A 154 15.32 -9.42 12.18
CA ALA A 154 16.30 -8.46 12.73
C ALA A 154 15.82 -7.00 12.75
N GLY A 155 14.63 -6.71 12.22
CA GLY A 155 14.21 -5.35 11.93
C GLY A 155 14.55 -4.95 10.50
N TRP A 156 14.35 -3.69 10.18
CA TRP A 156 14.73 -3.12 8.89
C TRP A 156 16.23 -2.81 8.87
N LEU A 157 16.90 -3.19 7.79
CA LEU A 157 18.36 -2.99 7.63
C LEU A 157 18.65 -1.79 6.73
N LEU A 158 18.18 -0.61 7.14
CA LEU A 158 18.25 0.61 6.33
C LEU A 158 19.60 1.32 6.39
N ASP A 159 20.56 0.81 7.15
CA ASP A 159 21.95 1.27 7.21
C ASP A 159 22.81 0.75 6.05
N TYR A 160 22.25 -0.13 5.22
CA TYR A 160 22.84 -0.58 3.96
C TYR A 160 22.14 0.09 2.77
N SER A 161 22.92 0.47 1.75
CA SER A 161 22.39 0.88 0.45
C SER A 161 21.83 -0.33 -0.31
N TRP A 162 20.82 -0.13 -1.14
CA TRP A 162 20.18 -1.19 -1.92
C TRP A 162 21.12 -1.87 -2.92
N PHE A 163 21.93 -1.09 -3.63
CA PHE A 163 22.80 -1.57 -4.71
C PHE A 163 24.29 -1.39 -4.41
N ASP A 164 24.66 -0.33 -3.69
CA ASP A 164 26.04 -0.05 -3.28
C ASP A 164 26.24 -0.43 -1.80
N ALA A 165 25.93 -1.68 -1.47
CA ALA A 165 25.87 -2.16 -0.10
C ALA A 165 27.23 -2.14 0.64
N SER A 166 28.36 -2.09 -0.09
CA SER A 166 29.70 -2.12 0.51
C SER A 166 30.75 -1.32 -0.27
N ASP A 167 31.55 -0.53 0.43
CA ASP A 167 32.75 0.15 -0.12
C ASP A 167 33.89 -0.82 -0.47
N ASN A 168 33.84 -2.06 0.03
CA ASN A 168 34.78 -3.12 -0.36
C ASN A 168 34.35 -3.71 -1.71
N ALA A 169 35.15 -3.46 -2.75
CA ALA A 169 34.85 -3.88 -4.12
C ALA A 169 34.66 -5.40 -4.30
N THR A 170 35.37 -6.24 -3.53
CA THR A 170 35.19 -7.69 -3.60
C THR A 170 33.85 -8.10 -3.01
N GLN A 171 33.53 -7.62 -1.82
CA GLN A 171 32.25 -7.91 -1.16
C GLN A 171 31.06 -7.35 -1.94
N GLN A 172 31.23 -6.18 -2.57
CA GLN A 172 30.23 -5.60 -3.47
C GLN A 172 30.01 -6.45 -4.72
N ALA A 173 31.08 -6.96 -5.34
CA ALA A 173 30.95 -7.86 -6.48
C ALA A 173 30.28 -9.20 -6.09
N GLU A 174 30.61 -9.74 -4.91
CA GLU A 174 29.96 -10.94 -4.36
C GLU A 174 28.47 -10.70 -4.08
N TYR A 175 28.11 -9.54 -3.51
CA TYR A 175 26.72 -9.14 -3.30
C TYR A 175 25.92 -9.10 -4.61
N THR A 176 26.45 -8.41 -5.62
CA THR A 176 25.84 -8.33 -6.95
C THR A 176 25.70 -9.71 -7.59
N GLU A 177 26.73 -10.57 -7.48
CA GLU A 177 26.68 -11.94 -8.00
C GLU A 177 25.61 -12.78 -7.28
N GLU A 178 25.51 -12.67 -5.95
CA GLU A 178 24.54 -13.41 -5.15
C GLU A 178 23.09 -13.04 -5.51
N LEU A 179 22.79 -11.74 -5.66
CA LEU A 179 21.47 -11.28 -6.11
C LEU A 179 21.06 -11.93 -7.43
N LEU A 180 22.00 -12.07 -8.37
CA LEU A 180 21.74 -12.71 -9.66
C LEU A 180 21.58 -14.22 -9.49
N GLN A 181 22.47 -14.89 -8.75
CA GLN A 181 22.41 -16.33 -8.53
C GLN A 181 21.08 -16.78 -7.91
N GLU A 182 20.49 -15.98 -7.02
CA GLU A 182 19.17 -16.22 -6.42
C GLU A 182 18.04 -16.30 -7.47
N LEU A 183 18.19 -15.64 -8.62
CA LEU A 183 17.22 -15.60 -9.71
C LEU A 183 17.35 -16.78 -10.69
N ALA A 184 18.40 -17.60 -10.57
CA ALA A 184 18.70 -18.66 -11.53
C ALA A 184 17.59 -19.72 -11.66
N VAL A 185 16.79 -19.94 -10.62
CA VAL A 185 15.64 -20.86 -10.67
C VAL A 185 14.50 -20.26 -11.47
N LYS A 186 14.16 -18.98 -11.22
CA LYS A 186 13.12 -18.25 -11.96
C LYS A 186 13.48 -18.14 -13.44
N ALA A 187 14.75 -17.86 -13.75
CA ALA A 187 15.27 -17.70 -15.11
C ALA A 187 15.09 -18.92 -16.02
N LYS A 188 14.84 -20.11 -15.47
CA LYS A 188 14.55 -21.33 -16.24
C LYS A 188 13.16 -21.35 -16.85
N HIS A 189 12.25 -20.51 -16.35
CA HIS A 189 10.83 -20.55 -16.68
C HIS A 189 10.24 -19.19 -17.02
N PHE A 190 10.80 -18.11 -16.49
CA PHE A 190 10.29 -16.75 -16.62
C PHE A 190 11.40 -15.78 -17.01
N PRO A 191 11.06 -14.68 -17.73
CA PRO A 191 12.01 -13.63 -18.02
C PRO A 191 12.52 -12.97 -16.74
N ILE A 192 13.76 -12.48 -16.78
CA ILE A 192 14.41 -11.74 -15.70
C ILE A 192 14.67 -10.31 -16.15
N SER A 193 14.45 -9.38 -15.23
CA SER A 193 14.57 -7.93 -15.40
C SER A 193 15.27 -7.30 -14.21
N VAL A 194 15.52 -5.99 -14.27
CA VAL A 194 16.02 -5.23 -13.12
C VAL A 194 15.04 -5.30 -11.95
N GLY A 195 13.73 -5.38 -12.21
CA GLY A 195 12.70 -5.54 -11.18
C GLY A 195 12.88 -6.81 -10.32
N ASP A 196 13.43 -7.88 -10.90
CA ASP A 196 13.75 -9.11 -10.17
C ASP A 196 14.91 -8.91 -9.20
N VAL A 197 15.99 -8.28 -9.67
CA VAL A 197 17.17 -7.96 -8.84
C VAL A 197 16.79 -7.01 -7.73
N TRP A 198 15.95 -6.02 -8.05
CA TRP A 198 15.41 -5.06 -7.09
C TRP A 198 14.63 -5.73 -5.96
N GLY A 199 13.75 -6.69 -6.28
CA GLY A 199 13.05 -7.48 -5.28
C GLY A 199 13.99 -8.24 -4.34
N ARG A 200 15.10 -8.79 -4.87
CA ARG A 200 16.13 -9.49 -4.07
C ARG A 200 16.96 -8.56 -3.20
N ALA A 201 17.27 -7.36 -3.69
CA ALA A 201 17.91 -6.32 -2.89
C ALA A 201 17.00 -5.92 -1.73
N LEU A 202 15.75 -5.52 -2.02
CA LEU A 202 14.76 -5.15 -1.00
C LEU A 202 14.49 -6.26 0.03
N ALA A 203 14.54 -7.54 -0.38
CA ALA A 203 14.38 -8.66 0.53
C ALA A 203 15.40 -8.64 1.69
N ARG A 204 16.63 -8.19 1.45
CA ARG A 204 17.66 -8.09 2.49
C ARG A 204 17.32 -7.04 3.54
N HIS A 205 16.58 -5.99 3.16
CA HIS A 205 16.23 -4.91 4.07
C HIS A 205 14.95 -5.16 4.87
N PHE A 206 13.98 -5.90 4.32
CA PHE A 206 12.60 -5.91 4.84
C PHE A 206 12.06 -7.27 5.27
N THR A 207 12.77 -8.38 5.02
CA THR A 207 12.23 -9.72 5.26
C THR A 207 12.89 -10.46 6.41
N ASN A 208 12.16 -11.43 6.95
CA ASN A 208 12.71 -12.42 7.87
C ASN A 208 13.82 -13.23 7.18
N GLY A 209 14.81 -13.65 7.97
CA GLY A 209 15.94 -14.45 7.47
C GLY A 209 17.14 -13.64 6.99
N THR A 210 17.10 -12.31 7.08
CA THR A 210 18.28 -11.45 6.93
C THR A 210 18.57 -10.72 8.24
N THR A 211 19.84 -10.65 8.61
CA THR A 211 20.36 -9.95 9.79
C THR A 211 21.62 -9.19 9.41
N ASN A 212 22.11 -8.25 10.22
CA ASN A 212 23.41 -7.60 9.98
C ASN A 212 24.56 -8.60 9.84
N ALA A 213 24.51 -9.73 10.55
CA ALA A 213 25.55 -10.76 10.47
C ALA A 213 25.46 -11.58 9.17
N THR A 214 24.28 -11.67 8.56
CA THR A 214 24.02 -12.50 7.39
C THR A 214 23.77 -11.70 6.11
N PHE A 215 23.80 -10.38 6.14
CA PHE A 215 23.45 -9.51 5.00
C PHE A 215 24.21 -9.86 3.70
N PHE A 216 25.50 -10.18 3.83
CA PHE A 216 26.38 -10.60 2.73
C PHE A 216 26.65 -12.10 2.70
N ALA A 217 25.93 -12.90 3.50
CA ALA A 217 26.14 -14.33 3.57
C ALA A 217 25.11 -15.03 2.70
N ASN A 218 25.56 -15.94 1.83
CA ASN A 218 24.70 -16.76 0.97
C ASN A 218 23.68 -17.58 1.78
N THR A 219 22.52 -16.97 2.02
CA THR A 219 21.39 -17.49 2.79
C THR A 219 20.10 -17.25 2.02
N SER A 220 18.95 -17.64 2.57
CA SER A 220 17.69 -17.55 1.81
C SER A 220 17.22 -16.12 1.55
N HIS A 221 17.58 -15.13 2.39
CA HIS A 221 17.14 -13.73 2.24
C HIS A 221 15.66 -13.58 1.84
N GLY A 222 14.76 -14.23 2.57
CA GLY A 222 13.31 -14.19 2.28
C GLY A 222 12.83 -14.92 1.01
N ASN A 223 13.68 -15.58 0.21
CA ASN A 223 13.32 -16.24 -1.07
C ASN A 223 12.26 -17.35 -0.95
N SER A 224 11.95 -17.82 0.26
CA SER A 224 10.89 -18.80 0.51
C SER A 224 9.59 -18.18 1.03
N ILE A 225 9.51 -16.85 1.14
CA ILE A 225 8.33 -16.18 1.66
C ILE A 225 7.39 -15.90 0.49
N LEU A 226 6.34 -16.73 0.38
CA LEU A 226 5.31 -16.57 -0.63
C LEU A 226 4.15 -15.75 -0.07
N PHE A 227 3.76 -14.71 -0.79
CA PHE A 227 2.74 -13.77 -0.31
C PHE A 227 1.38 -14.46 -0.12
N SER A 228 1.02 -15.39 -0.99
CA SER A 228 -0.21 -16.19 -0.86
C SER A 228 -0.20 -17.17 0.31
N GLU A 229 0.98 -17.50 0.87
CA GLU A 229 1.12 -18.41 2.01
C GLU A 229 1.11 -17.69 3.36
N LEU A 230 1.21 -16.35 3.37
CA LEU A 230 1.19 -15.53 4.58
C LEU A 230 -0.11 -15.68 5.38
N ILE A 231 -1.22 -16.08 4.74
CA ILE A 231 -2.48 -16.41 5.43
C ILE A 231 -2.32 -17.46 6.55
N ASN A 232 -1.28 -18.29 6.49
CA ASN A 232 -0.97 -19.30 7.49
C ASN A 232 -0.25 -18.75 8.73
N LEU A 233 0.17 -17.48 8.72
CA LEU A 233 0.75 -16.83 9.89
C LEU A 233 -0.29 -16.75 11.02
N PRO A 234 0.10 -16.96 12.29
CA PRO A 234 -0.85 -17.02 13.41
C PRO A 234 -1.80 -15.82 13.48
N THR A 235 -1.30 -14.61 13.29
CA THR A 235 -2.10 -13.38 13.37
C THR A 235 -3.05 -13.22 12.18
N LEU A 236 -2.70 -13.70 10.98
CA LEU A 236 -3.61 -13.72 9.83
C LEU A 236 -4.66 -14.84 9.94
N ALA A 237 -4.25 -16.04 10.38
CA ALA A 237 -5.17 -17.15 10.64
C ALA A 237 -6.19 -16.82 11.75
N ALA A 238 -5.81 -15.96 12.71
CA ALA A 238 -6.67 -15.41 13.74
C ALA A 238 -7.46 -14.16 13.30
N TYR A 239 -7.28 -13.70 12.06
CA TYR A 239 -7.90 -12.50 11.49
C TYR A 239 -7.53 -11.19 12.20
N GLU A 240 -6.41 -11.16 12.91
CA GLU A 240 -5.94 -10.02 13.74
C GLU A 240 -5.32 -8.89 12.91
N GLN A 241 -4.74 -9.21 11.75
CA GLN A 241 -4.23 -8.20 10.83
C GLN A 241 -5.35 -7.63 9.94
N PRO A 242 -5.32 -6.34 9.57
CA PRO A 242 -6.07 -5.87 8.40
C PRO A 242 -5.63 -6.64 7.15
N LEU A 243 -6.52 -6.84 6.18
CA LEU A 243 -6.17 -7.49 4.92
C LEU A 243 -5.16 -6.61 4.16
N PRO A 244 -3.95 -7.10 3.85
CA PRO A 244 -2.97 -6.33 3.09
C PRO A 244 -3.34 -6.29 1.60
N ILE A 245 -3.20 -5.13 0.99
CA ILE A 245 -3.39 -4.91 -0.44
C ILE A 245 -2.21 -4.11 -0.99
N MET A 246 -1.68 -4.49 -2.13
CA MET A 246 -0.65 -3.70 -2.81
C MET A 246 -1.07 -3.36 -4.23
N VAL A 247 -0.67 -2.17 -4.67
CA VAL A 247 -0.99 -1.65 -6.00
C VAL A 247 0.25 -1.67 -6.89
N ILE A 248 0.05 -2.06 -8.15
CA ILE A 248 1.07 -2.10 -9.19
C ILE A 248 0.46 -1.53 -10.47
N ASP A 249 1.18 -0.65 -11.15
CA ASP A 249 0.74 -0.06 -12.42
C ASP A 249 1.20 -0.90 -13.62
N LEU A 250 0.45 -0.75 -14.72
CA LEU A 250 0.77 -1.35 -16.01
C LEU A 250 1.42 -0.30 -16.93
N ASP A 251 2.67 -0.53 -17.31
CA ASP A 251 3.41 0.25 -18.31
C ASP A 251 3.20 -0.34 -19.71
N SER A 252 2.02 -0.08 -20.28
CA SER A 252 1.64 -0.56 -21.61
C SER A 252 1.98 0.45 -22.70
N GLN A 253 2.70 -0.01 -23.72
CA GLN A 253 2.93 0.73 -24.97
C GLN A 253 1.66 0.92 -25.84
N HIS A 254 0.57 0.22 -25.51
CA HIS A 254 -0.68 0.20 -26.28
C HIS A 254 -1.74 1.12 -25.68
N ILE A 255 -1.45 1.78 -24.55
CA ILE A 255 -2.36 2.68 -23.85
C ILE A 255 -1.87 4.11 -24.02
N GLU A 256 -2.68 4.92 -24.70
CA GLU A 256 -2.49 6.36 -24.79
C GLU A 256 -3.58 7.08 -23.99
N GLY A 257 -3.22 8.18 -23.32
CA GLY A 257 -4.18 8.95 -22.52
C GLY A 257 -3.55 10.12 -21.77
N PRO A 258 -4.36 10.84 -20.97
CA PRO A 258 -3.86 11.93 -20.15
C PRO A 258 -2.94 11.37 -19.05
N VAL A 259 -1.80 12.00 -18.89
CA VAL A 259 -0.81 11.72 -17.83
C VAL A 259 -0.90 12.83 -16.79
N PHE A 260 -0.93 12.46 -15.51
CA PHE A 260 -0.97 13.45 -14.44
C PHE A 260 0.34 14.27 -14.40
N PRO A 261 0.30 15.61 -14.27
CA PRO A 261 1.52 16.43 -14.22
C PRO A 261 2.48 16.02 -13.09
N GLY A 262 3.75 16.45 -13.18
CA GLY A 262 4.72 16.24 -12.09
C GLY A 262 5.75 15.14 -12.31
N GLY A 263 5.98 14.72 -13.56
CA GLY A 263 6.99 13.70 -13.89
C GLY A 263 6.44 12.28 -14.03
N ASN A 264 5.15 12.08 -13.82
CA ASN A 264 4.47 10.82 -14.13
C ASN A 264 4.48 10.55 -15.65
N PHE A 265 4.32 9.29 -16.02
CA PHE A 265 4.33 8.85 -17.42
C PHE A 265 3.37 7.68 -17.68
N ILE A 266 2.78 7.09 -16.63
CA ILE A 266 1.65 6.16 -16.80
C ILE A 266 0.37 6.96 -17.01
N PRO A 267 -0.38 6.72 -18.10
CA PRO A 267 -1.66 7.38 -18.33
C PRO A 267 -2.70 7.05 -17.25
N LEU A 268 -3.50 8.02 -16.82
CA LEU A 268 -4.59 7.83 -15.84
C LEU A 268 -5.72 6.90 -16.32
N ASN A 269 -5.70 6.47 -17.59
CA ASN A 269 -6.60 5.47 -18.15
C ASN A 269 -6.00 4.06 -18.22
N ALA A 270 -4.73 3.88 -17.84
CA ALA A 270 -4.15 2.56 -17.69
C ALA A 270 -4.84 1.82 -16.53
N PRO A 271 -5.14 0.53 -16.67
CA PRO A 271 -5.71 -0.25 -15.57
C PRO A 271 -4.70 -0.36 -14.43
N MET A 272 -5.13 -0.06 -13.22
CA MET A 272 -4.34 -0.35 -12.02
C MET A 272 -4.59 -1.79 -11.59
N PHE A 273 -3.52 -2.50 -11.27
CA PHE A 273 -3.61 -3.84 -10.70
C PHE A 273 -3.39 -3.78 -9.20
N GLU A 274 -4.00 -4.72 -8.50
CA GLU A 274 -3.76 -4.95 -7.09
C GLU A 274 -3.61 -6.44 -6.80
N TYR A 275 -2.94 -6.74 -5.69
CA TYR A 275 -2.93 -8.07 -5.10
C TYR A 275 -3.18 -8.02 -3.60
N ASN A 276 -3.78 -9.08 -3.09
CA ASN A 276 -3.95 -9.38 -1.67
C ASN A 276 -3.46 -10.82 -1.40
N LEU A 277 -3.78 -11.41 -0.25
CA LEU A 277 -3.37 -12.79 0.09
C LEU A 277 -3.92 -13.89 -0.84
N PHE A 278 -4.91 -13.59 -1.68
CA PHE A 278 -5.73 -14.57 -2.39
C PHE A 278 -5.67 -14.40 -3.92
N GLU A 279 -5.65 -13.16 -4.40
CA GLU A 279 -5.82 -12.85 -5.81
C GLU A 279 -4.94 -11.69 -6.28
N PHE A 280 -4.68 -11.68 -7.59
CA PHE A 280 -4.07 -10.58 -8.35
C PHE A 280 -5.00 -10.22 -9.51
N GLY A 281 -5.23 -8.94 -9.74
CA GLY A 281 -6.06 -8.50 -10.85
C GLY A 281 -6.39 -7.03 -10.80
N SER A 282 -7.39 -6.64 -11.59
CA SER A 282 -7.83 -5.25 -11.67
C SER A 282 -9.35 -5.15 -11.56
N TYR A 283 -9.80 -4.21 -10.73
CA TYR A 283 -11.20 -3.81 -10.61
C TYR A 283 -11.60 -2.76 -11.65
N ASP A 284 -10.65 -2.24 -12.45
CA ASP A 284 -10.96 -1.34 -13.54
C ASP A 284 -11.77 -2.06 -14.61
N HIS A 285 -12.84 -1.41 -15.08
CA HIS A 285 -13.81 -2.03 -15.99
C HIS A 285 -13.21 -2.53 -17.32
N VAL A 286 -12.06 -1.99 -17.73
CA VAL A 286 -11.36 -2.41 -18.96
C VAL A 286 -10.76 -3.81 -18.85
N VAL A 287 -10.42 -4.27 -17.64
CA VAL A 287 -9.90 -5.61 -17.33
C VAL A 287 -10.95 -6.42 -16.56
N ALA A 288 -11.37 -5.91 -15.39
CA ALA A 288 -12.38 -6.47 -14.48
C ALA A 288 -12.24 -7.98 -14.24
N ALA A 289 -11.00 -8.44 -14.05
CA ALA A 289 -10.64 -9.85 -13.95
C ALA A 289 -9.55 -10.05 -12.90
N HIS A 290 -9.61 -11.21 -12.25
CA HIS A 290 -8.67 -11.61 -11.19
C HIS A 290 -8.25 -13.06 -11.39
N THR A 291 -7.04 -13.38 -10.96
CA THR A 291 -6.49 -14.74 -10.90
C THR A 291 -6.04 -15.06 -9.48
N SER A 292 -5.90 -16.34 -9.16
CA SER A 292 -5.34 -16.77 -7.87
C SER A 292 -3.89 -16.31 -7.73
N LEU A 293 -3.56 -15.63 -6.64
CA LEU A 293 -2.19 -15.15 -6.39
C LEU A 293 -1.20 -16.32 -6.30
N LYS A 294 -1.59 -17.40 -5.62
CA LYS A 294 -0.80 -18.64 -5.51
C LYS A 294 -0.40 -19.22 -6.88
N HIS A 295 -1.22 -18.98 -7.90
CA HIS A 295 -1.01 -19.49 -9.25
C HIS A 295 -0.55 -18.40 -10.24
N LEU A 296 -0.17 -17.22 -9.73
CA LEU A 296 0.41 -16.16 -10.54
C LEU A 296 1.62 -16.69 -11.31
N GLY A 297 1.79 -16.23 -12.56
CA GLY A 297 2.77 -16.76 -13.50
C GLY A 297 2.25 -17.91 -14.38
N SER A 298 1.08 -18.48 -14.08
CA SER A 298 0.40 -19.44 -14.97
C SER A 298 -0.27 -18.71 -16.13
N THR A 299 0.13 -18.98 -17.38
CA THR A 299 -0.40 -18.30 -18.58
C THR A 299 -1.44 -19.11 -19.35
N ASN A 300 -1.52 -20.43 -19.12
CA ASN A 300 -2.48 -21.31 -19.78
C ASN A 300 -2.56 -22.69 -19.06
N SER A 301 -3.35 -23.61 -19.60
CA SER A 301 -3.52 -24.97 -19.06
C SER A 301 -2.29 -25.89 -19.09
N THR A 302 -1.17 -25.45 -19.68
CA THR A 302 0.05 -26.27 -19.83
C THR A 302 1.12 -25.98 -18.78
N LEU A 303 1.09 -24.80 -18.14
CA LEU A 303 1.99 -24.42 -17.06
C LEU A 303 1.17 -24.03 -15.82
N CYS A 304 1.26 -24.82 -14.76
CA CYS A 304 0.77 -24.48 -13.43
C CYS A 304 1.96 -23.99 -12.61
N ALA A 305 2.15 -22.68 -12.54
CA ALA A 305 3.20 -22.06 -11.76
C ALA A 305 2.74 -21.85 -10.31
N THR A 306 3.64 -22.05 -9.36
CA THR A 306 3.49 -21.66 -7.96
C THR A 306 4.79 -21.05 -7.48
N GLY A 307 4.73 -20.11 -6.54
CA GLY A 307 5.92 -19.45 -5.99
C GLY A 307 6.47 -18.30 -6.84
N PHE A 308 5.74 -17.89 -7.88
CA PHE A 308 6.03 -16.62 -8.58
C PHE A 308 5.73 -15.41 -7.68
N ASP A 309 4.83 -15.59 -6.72
CA ASP A 309 4.37 -14.63 -5.73
C ASP A 309 5.32 -14.48 -4.53
N GLU A 310 6.63 -14.59 -4.75
CA GLU A 310 7.63 -14.26 -3.72
C GLU A 310 7.40 -12.82 -3.24
N ALA A 311 7.28 -12.66 -1.91
CA ALA A 311 6.70 -11.47 -1.31
C ALA A 311 7.45 -10.19 -1.69
N MET A 312 8.79 -10.22 -1.73
CA MET A 312 9.56 -9.04 -2.07
C MET A 312 9.80 -8.85 -3.56
N PHE A 313 9.65 -9.86 -4.39
CA PHE A 313 9.47 -9.66 -5.82
C PHE A 313 8.18 -8.88 -6.12
N LEU A 314 7.05 -9.24 -5.50
CA LEU A 314 5.79 -8.51 -5.69
C LEU A 314 5.84 -7.09 -5.11
N SER A 315 6.43 -6.94 -3.92
CA SER A 315 6.62 -5.63 -3.31
C SER A 315 7.60 -4.77 -4.11
N GLY A 316 8.67 -5.37 -4.65
CA GLY A 316 9.61 -4.74 -5.56
C GLY A 316 8.98 -4.32 -6.89
N ALA A 317 8.04 -5.11 -7.42
CA ALA A 317 7.25 -4.73 -8.59
C ALA A 317 6.37 -3.50 -8.34
N SER A 318 5.73 -3.44 -7.16
CA SER A 318 4.97 -2.26 -6.69
C SER A 318 5.84 -1.02 -6.46
N SER A 319 7.16 -1.17 -6.45
CA SER A 319 8.13 -0.10 -6.19
C SER A 319 9.21 0.01 -7.28
N ASN A 320 8.93 -0.45 -8.50
CA ASN A 320 9.89 -0.43 -9.58
C ASN A 320 9.76 0.87 -10.38
N LEU A 321 10.63 1.84 -10.07
CA LEU A 321 10.73 3.15 -10.72
C LEU A 321 11.75 3.17 -11.89
N PHE A 322 12.35 2.04 -12.27
CA PHE A 322 13.41 2.07 -13.28
C PHE A 322 12.89 2.42 -14.70
N ASN A 323 11.58 2.29 -14.91
CA ASN A 323 10.92 2.72 -16.14
C ASN A 323 10.70 4.24 -16.24
N GLU A 324 10.65 4.96 -15.12
CA GLU A 324 10.43 6.42 -15.12
C GLU A 324 11.57 7.18 -15.78
N ALA A 325 12.75 6.59 -15.71
CA ALA A 325 13.94 7.37 -15.88
C ALA A 325 14.24 7.73 -17.35
N ASN A 326 13.48 7.22 -18.34
CA ASN A 326 13.62 7.52 -19.79
C ASN A 326 15.10 7.61 -20.24
N ILE A 327 15.95 6.79 -19.63
CA ILE A 327 17.39 7.00 -19.63
C ILE A 327 17.98 6.11 -20.70
N THR A 328 18.78 6.73 -21.56
CA THR A 328 19.74 5.97 -22.36
C THR A 328 20.47 4.99 -21.45
N ALA A 329 20.80 3.79 -21.94
CA ALA A 329 21.47 2.73 -21.18
C ALA A 329 22.67 3.23 -20.34
N ALA A 330 23.34 4.30 -20.78
CA ALA A 330 24.46 4.94 -20.09
C ALA A 330 24.11 5.55 -18.70
N THR A 331 22.92 6.12 -18.52
CA THR A 331 22.54 6.79 -17.26
C THR A 331 21.85 5.82 -16.30
N LEU A 332 21.19 4.77 -16.82
CA LEU A 332 20.71 3.63 -16.02
C LEU A 332 21.90 2.83 -15.49
N ALA A 333 22.97 2.72 -16.29
CA ALA A 333 24.24 2.13 -15.84
C ALA A 333 24.91 2.92 -14.70
N GLU A 334 24.74 4.25 -14.64
CA GLU A 334 25.25 5.10 -13.54
C GLU A 334 24.41 5.00 -12.26
N ALA A 335 23.08 4.83 -12.35
CA ALA A 335 22.17 4.79 -11.19
C ALA A 335 21.94 3.37 -10.62
N THR A 336 22.18 2.32 -11.40
CA THR A 336 21.92 0.92 -11.03
C THR A 336 23.16 0.03 -11.17
N SER A 337 24.37 0.58 -11.08
CA SER A 337 25.61 -0.20 -11.24
C SER A 337 25.59 -1.21 -12.41
N ASP A 338 25.07 -0.77 -13.57
CA ASP A 338 24.95 -1.58 -14.80
C ASP A 338 23.99 -2.80 -14.71
N PHE A 339 23.03 -2.85 -13.76
CA PHE A 339 22.17 -4.03 -13.56
C PHE A 339 21.35 -4.44 -14.79
N SER A 340 20.87 -3.52 -15.63
CA SER A 340 20.18 -3.91 -16.87
C SER A 340 21.11 -4.64 -17.84
N THR A 341 22.36 -4.17 -17.97
CA THR A 341 23.42 -4.82 -18.75
C THR A 341 23.81 -6.15 -18.12
N ILE A 342 24.04 -6.19 -16.80
CA ILE A 342 24.48 -7.38 -16.08
C ILE A 342 23.37 -8.46 -16.11
N VAL A 343 22.11 -8.09 -15.90
CA VAL A 343 20.95 -8.99 -16.03
C VAL A 343 20.90 -9.56 -17.44
N ASN A 344 21.02 -8.74 -18.49
CA ASN A 344 20.96 -9.24 -19.86
C ASN A 344 22.20 -10.06 -20.25
N GLN A 345 23.39 -9.77 -19.68
CA GLN A 345 24.59 -10.59 -19.85
C GLN A 345 24.46 -11.95 -19.16
N THR A 346 23.86 -11.99 -17.97
CA THR A 346 23.70 -13.20 -17.14
C THR A 346 22.55 -14.07 -17.65
N TYR A 347 21.42 -13.43 -17.97
CA TYR A 347 20.19 -14.03 -18.45
C TYR A 347 19.75 -13.32 -19.75
N PRO A 348 20.30 -13.70 -20.91
CA PRO A 348 19.93 -13.09 -22.19
C PRO A 348 18.42 -13.15 -22.44
N GLN A 349 17.79 -11.98 -22.55
CA GLN A 349 16.35 -11.86 -22.77
C GLN A 349 16.00 -11.67 -24.25
N SER A 350 14.72 -11.86 -24.59
CA SER A 350 14.24 -11.56 -25.94
C SER A 350 14.35 -10.05 -26.25
N PRO A 351 14.65 -9.64 -27.49
CA PRO A 351 14.88 -8.23 -27.83
C PRO A 351 13.73 -7.26 -27.52
N ASN A 352 12.50 -7.76 -27.42
CA ASN A 352 11.30 -6.93 -27.20
C ASN A 352 10.85 -6.92 -25.73
N LEU A 353 11.58 -7.56 -24.82
CA LEU A 353 11.26 -7.54 -23.40
C LEU A 353 11.80 -6.25 -22.78
N ARG A 354 10.97 -5.56 -22.01
CA ARG A 354 11.38 -4.44 -21.16
C ARG A 354 12.23 -4.95 -19.99
N LEU A 355 13.45 -4.46 -19.85
CA LEU A 355 14.37 -4.87 -18.76
C LEU A 355 14.23 -3.98 -17.52
N ASP A 356 13.60 -2.82 -17.68
CA ASP A 356 13.34 -1.78 -16.68
C ASP A 356 12.02 -1.98 -15.92
N THR A 357 11.16 -2.91 -16.34
CA THR A 357 9.88 -3.24 -15.70
C THR A 357 9.93 -4.60 -15.00
N SER A 358 9.02 -4.85 -14.08
CA SER A 358 8.80 -6.17 -13.49
C SER A 358 7.88 -6.98 -14.39
N ASN A 359 8.41 -8.04 -15.00
CA ASN A 359 7.69 -8.78 -16.06
C ASN A 359 6.83 -9.92 -15.50
N PHE A 360 5.51 -9.80 -15.66
CA PHE A 360 4.54 -10.77 -15.17
C PHE A 360 4.00 -11.60 -16.35
N PRO A 361 4.07 -12.95 -16.32
CA PRO A 361 3.37 -13.75 -17.31
C PRO A 361 1.87 -13.44 -17.27
N ASN A 362 1.30 -13.01 -18.39
CA ASN A 362 -0.06 -12.45 -18.43
C ASN A 362 -1.11 -13.54 -18.12
N PRO A 363 -1.76 -13.53 -16.95
CA PRO A 363 -2.83 -14.48 -16.65
C PRO A 363 -4.15 -14.10 -17.33
N PHE A 364 -4.21 -12.90 -17.92
CA PHE A 364 -5.35 -12.31 -18.61
C PHE A 364 -5.21 -12.38 -20.14
N PHE A 365 -4.32 -13.24 -20.66
CA PHE A 365 -4.18 -13.45 -22.09
C PHE A 365 -5.53 -13.85 -22.72
N GLY A 366 -6.00 -13.08 -23.69
CA GLY A 366 -7.28 -13.24 -24.35
C GLY A 366 -8.50 -12.83 -23.53
N VAL A 367 -8.32 -12.29 -22.32
CA VAL A 367 -9.40 -11.75 -21.48
C VAL A 367 -9.73 -10.33 -21.92
N ALA A 368 -11.02 -10.03 -22.02
CA ALA A 368 -11.53 -8.70 -22.40
C ALA A 368 -10.85 -8.08 -23.64
N PRO A 369 -10.69 -8.82 -24.77
CA PRO A 369 -9.89 -8.37 -25.92
C PRO A 369 -10.45 -7.12 -26.63
N ALA A 370 -11.68 -6.72 -26.31
CA ALA A 370 -12.29 -5.50 -26.83
C ALA A 370 -11.96 -4.24 -26.00
N THR A 371 -11.51 -4.39 -24.75
CA THR A 371 -11.34 -3.28 -23.81
C THR A 371 -9.99 -3.26 -23.12
N PHE A 372 -9.34 -4.42 -22.92
CA PHE A 372 -8.01 -4.50 -22.35
C PHE A 372 -6.96 -4.49 -23.47
N ALA A 373 -6.19 -3.40 -23.56
CA ALA A 373 -5.19 -3.20 -24.61
C ALA A 373 -4.15 -4.33 -24.68
N ASP A 374 -3.74 -4.86 -23.52
CA ASP A 374 -2.70 -5.89 -23.40
C ASP A 374 -3.28 -7.32 -23.36
N SER A 375 -4.55 -7.49 -23.75
CA SER A 375 -5.18 -8.82 -23.83
C SER A 375 -4.40 -9.79 -24.73
N GLY A 376 -3.74 -9.29 -25.78
CA GLY A 376 -2.93 -10.08 -26.70
C GLY A 376 -1.47 -10.29 -26.28
N GLU A 377 -1.01 -9.67 -25.18
CA GLU A 377 0.39 -9.72 -24.75
C GLU A 377 0.64 -10.93 -23.84
N THR A 378 1.76 -11.63 -24.04
CA THR A 378 2.10 -12.79 -23.19
C THR A 378 2.73 -12.39 -21.85
N ILE A 379 3.25 -11.17 -21.76
CA ILE A 379 3.90 -10.59 -20.59
C ILE A 379 3.26 -9.23 -20.32
N LEU A 380 2.95 -8.94 -19.07
CA LEU A 380 2.59 -7.62 -18.60
C LEU A 380 3.86 -6.93 -18.05
N ALA A 381 4.10 -5.71 -18.52
CA ALA A 381 5.19 -4.86 -18.03
C ALA A 381 4.67 -4.06 -16.82
N MET A 382 5.02 -4.51 -15.62
CA MET A 382 4.54 -3.91 -14.38
C MET A 382 5.57 -2.94 -13.79
N CYS A 383 5.11 -1.85 -13.19
CA CYS A 383 5.97 -0.85 -12.55
C CYS A 383 5.41 -0.35 -11.21
N ASP A 384 6.10 0.62 -10.61
CA ASP A 384 5.66 1.26 -9.37
C ASP A 384 4.18 1.69 -9.46
N GLY A 385 3.40 1.34 -8.43
CA GLY A 385 1.97 1.60 -8.40
C GLY A 385 1.57 3.07 -8.21
N GLY A 386 2.55 3.97 -8.05
CA GLY A 386 2.34 5.42 -7.97
C GLY A 386 2.72 6.17 -9.24
N SER A 387 3.21 5.49 -10.29
CA SER A 387 3.75 6.12 -11.51
C SER A 387 2.68 6.80 -12.40
N ASP A 388 1.41 6.63 -12.09
CA ASP A 388 0.29 7.38 -12.68
C ASP A 388 -0.08 8.67 -11.90
N GLY A 389 0.65 8.98 -10.83
CA GLY A 389 0.43 10.12 -9.94
C GLY A 389 -0.40 9.79 -8.70
N GLN A 390 -1.05 8.61 -8.62
CA GLN A 390 -1.78 8.16 -7.44
C GLN A 390 -0.84 7.53 -6.40
N VAL A 391 0.15 8.30 -5.95
CA VAL A 391 1.21 7.87 -5.01
C VAL A 391 0.67 7.35 -3.66
N THR A 392 -0.58 7.66 -3.29
CA THR A 392 -1.32 7.01 -2.20
C THR A 392 -2.44 6.11 -2.77
N PRO A 393 -2.47 4.80 -2.46
CA PRO A 393 -3.37 3.84 -3.11
C PRO A 393 -4.80 3.94 -2.55
N TYR A 394 -5.59 4.89 -3.06
CA TYR A 394 -6.99 5.05 -2.64
C TYR A 394 -7.96 4.12 -3.38
N GLN A 395 -7.68 3.76 -4.65
CA GLN A 395 -8.56 2.92 -5.46
C GLN A 395 -8.94 1.58 -4.79
N PRO A 396 -8.02 0.85 -4.11
CA PRO A 396 -8.40 -0.35 -3.37
C PRO A 396 -9.52 -0.11 -2.35
N MET A 397 -9.56 1.07 -1.74
CA MET A 397 -10.58 1.43 -0.75
C MET A 397 -11.91 1.86 -1.39
N LEU A 398 -11.96 2.02 -2.72
CA LEU A 398 -13.15 2.39 -3.46
C LEU A 398 -13.90 1.19 -4.04
N VAL A 399 -13.35 -0.03 -3.99
CA VAL A 399 -14.07 -1.24 -4.43
C VAL A 399 -15.36 -1.38 -3.61
N LYS A 400 -16.52 -1.33 -4.28
CA LYS A 400 -17.83 -1.22 -3.61
C LYS A 400 -18.11 -2.35 -2.62
N ASP A 401 -17.68 -3.57 -2.96
CA ASP A 401 -17.88 -4.75 -2.13
C ASP A 401 -17.07 -4.70 -0.82
N ARG A 402 -16.00 -3.90 -0.76
CA ARG A 402 -15.27 -3.65 0.49
C ARG A 402 -16.02 -2.72 1.44
N ASN A 403 -17.00 -1.95 0.93
CA ASN A 403 -17.88 -1.08 1.72
C ASN A 403 -17.12 -0.20 2.73
N ILE A 404 -16.03 0.44 2.28
CA ILE A 404 -15.22 1.33 3.12
C ILE A 404 -16.00 2.59 3.48
N ASP A 405 -16.03 2.91 4.77
CA ASP A 405 -16.69 4.09 5.32
C ASP A 405 -15.73 5.27 5.48
N VAL A 406 -14.50 4.97 5.89
CA VAL A 406 -13.46 5.96 6.12
C VAL A 406 -12.12 5.42 5.65
N ILE A 407 -11.36 6.28 4.99
CA ILE A 407 -9.97 6.03 4.60
C ILE A 407 -9.08 6.90 5.48
N ILE A 408 -8.10 6.29 6.13
CA ILE A 408 -6.95 7.01 6.68
C ILE A 408 -5.88 7.02 5.58
N GLY A 409 -5.75 8.15 4.88
CA GLY A 409 -4.76 8.35 3.84
C GLY A 409 -3.46 8.91 4.43
N ILE A 410 -2.37 8.17 4.26
CA ILE A 410 -1.05 8.54 4.76
C ILE A 410 -0.19 8.91 3.57
N ASP A 411 0.06 10.21 3.39
CA ASP A 411 0.76 10.76 2.22
C ASP A 411 2.15 11.29 2.59
N ALA A 412 3.18 10.61 2.12
CA ALA A 412 4.58 10.95 2.29
C ALA A 412 5.30 11.21 0.94
N ALA A 413 4.55 11.63 -0.07
CA ALA A 413 5.09 12.03 -1.36
C ALA A 413 6.17 13.12 -1.22
N ASN A 414 7.15 13.09 -2.13
CA ASN A 414 8.26 14.06 -2.22
C ASN A 414 7.92 15.04 -3.34
N ASP A 415 6.94 15.90 -3.08
CA ASP A 415 6.45 16.88 -4.04
C ASP A 415 7.23 18.21 -3.87
N ALA A 416 6.54 19.33 -3.66
CA ALA A 416 7.16 20.64 -3.51
C ALA A 416 8.05 20.74 -2.27
N ASN A 417 9.34 21.04 -2.49
CA ASN A 417 10.36 21.19 -1.46
C ASN A 417 10.53 19.96 -0.55
N GLY A 418 10.17 18.77 -1.05
CA GLY A 418 10.29 17.51 -0.33
C GLY A 418 9.08 17.07 0.49
N PHE A 419 8.05 17.94 0.59
CA PHE A 419 6.82 17.65 1.32
C PHE A 419 5.67 17.31 0.38
N ALA A 420 4.70 16.55 0.87
CA ALA A 420 3.47 16.24 0.15
C ALA A 420 2.60 17.50 -0.02
N GLU A 421 2.14 17.77 -1.23
CA GLU A 421 1.37 18.99 -1.57
C GLU A 421 -0.10 18.72 -1.96
N GLY A 422 -0.55 17.46 -1.86
CA GLY A 422 -1.90 17.04 -2.22
C GLY A 422 -2.06 16.56 -3.67
N ALA A 423 -0.96 16.32 -4.37
CA ALA A 423 -0.95 15.84 -5.75
C ALA A 423 -1.63 14.46 -5.89
N SER A 424 -1.37 13.52 -4.98
CA SER A 424 -1.94 12.17 -5.05
C SER A 424 -3.47 12.10 -4.97
N PRO A 425 -4.15 12.73 -3.99
CA PRO A 425 -5.61 12.76 -3.98
C PRO A 425 -6.18 13.51 -5.20
N MET A 426 -5.46 14.50 -5.76
CA MET A 426 -5.86 15.15 -7.02
C MET A 426 -5.82 14.18 -8.20
N ALA A 427 -4.75 13.41 -8.36
CA ALA A 427 -4.63 12.40 -9.41
C ALA A 427 -5.75 11.36 -9.34
N THR A 428 -6.08 10.90 -8.11
CA THR A 428 -7.20 9.98 -7.90
C THR A 428 -8.53 10.61 -8.29
N GLN A 429 -8.77 11.86 -7.91
CA GLN A 429 -9.98 12.59 -8.31
C GLN A 429 -10.08 12.73 -9.83
N GLU A 430 -9.00 13.07 -10.52
CA GLU A 430 -8.97 13.22 -11.97
C GLU A 430 -9.26 11.88 -12.66
N ARG A 431 -8.57 10.81 -12.26
CA ARG A 431 -8.84 9.44 -12.76
C ARG A 431 -10.31 9.07 -12.64
N MET A 432 -10.90 9.27 -11.47
CA MET A 432 -12.30 8.94 -11.19
C MET A 432 -13.30 9.80 -11.99
N GLN A 433 -12.87 10.95 -12.53
CA GLN A 433 -13.67 11.79 -13.42
C GLN A 433 -13.52 11.44 -14.89
N LEU A 434 -12.39 10.86 -15.30
CA LEU A 434 -12.12 10.51 -16.69
C LEU A 434 -13.05 9.41 -17.22
N TYR A 435 -13.32 8.38 -16.42
CA TYR A 435 -14.15 7.24 -16.86
C TYR A 435 -15.10 6.76 -15.77
N PHE A 436 -16.27 6.28 -16.19
CA PHE A 436 -17.21 5.64 -15.29
C PHE A 436 -16.70 4.26 -14.86
N GLN A 437 -16.44 4.09 -13.56
CA GLN A 437 -16.00 2.83 -12.97
C GLN A 437 -17.15 2.18 -12.18
N PRO A 438 -17.96 1.28 -12.80
CA PRO A 438 -19.16 0.72 -12.16
C PRO A 438 -18.86 -0.05 -10.87
N GLY A 439 -17.69 -0.68 -10.75
CA GLY A 439 -17.25 -1.43 -9.56
C GLY A 439 -16.75 -0.56 -8.41
N LEU A 440 -16.52 0.74 -8.65
CA LEU A 440 -15.91 1.65 -7.68
C LEU A 440 -16.90 2.67 -7.12
N ALA A 441 -16.79 2.95 -5.83
CA ALA A 441 -17.43 4.07 -5.17
C ALA A 441 -16.81 5.40 -5.63
N THR A 442 -17.53 6.50 -5.44
CA THR A 442 -17.01 7.83 -5.75
C THR A 442 -15.91 8.22 -4.77
N PHE A 443 -14.79 8.72 -5.27
CA PHE A 443 -13.78 9.37 -4.42
C PHE A 443 -14.30 10.72 -3.87
N PRO A 444 -13.92 11.13 -2.64
CA PRO A 444 -14.24 12.45 -2.11
C PRO A 444 -13.75 13.58 -3.01
N VAL A 445 -14.50 14.69 -3.03
CA VAL A 445 -14.04 15.89 -3.72
C VAL A 445 -12.90 16.53 -2.92
N VAL A 446 -11.81 16.84 -3.61
CA VAL A 446 -10.61 17.52 -3.10
C VAL A 446 -10.31 18.77 -3.96
N PRO A 447 -9.47 19.72 -3.49
CA PRO A 447 -9.06 20.85 -4.32
C PRO A 447 -8.49 20.42 -5.67
N ASN A 448 -8.70 21.23 -6.71
CA ASN A 448 -8.19 20.96 -8.07
C ASN A 448 -6.78 21.54 -8.30
N SER A 449 -6.13 22.10 -7.28
CA SER A 449 -4.76 22.60 -7.38
C SER A 449 -4.03 22.52 -6.05
N THR A 450 -2.73 22.25 -6.14
CA THR A 450 -1.81 22.19 -4.99
C THR A 450 -1.66 23.55 -4.32
N ASP A 451 -1.75 24.64 -5.08
CA ASP A 451 -1.84 26.01 -4.54
C ASP A 451 -2.95 26.17 -3.49
N VAL A 452 -4.12 25.54 -3.71
CA VAL A 452 -5.23 25.60 -2.75
C VAL A 452 -4.94 24.74 -1.52
N PHE A 453 -4.34 23.56 -1.71
CA PHE A 453 -3.89 22.72 -0.59
C PHE A 453 -2.94 23.48 0.34
N LEU A 454 -1.92 24.11 -0.25
CA LEU A 454 -0.90 24.85 0.48
C LEU A 454 -1.46 26.12 1.11
N ALA A 455 -2.20 26.94 0.35
CA ALA A 455 -2.76 28.20 0.86
C ALA A 455 -3.77 28.01 2.00
N GLN A 456 -4.41 26.84 2.08
CA GLN A 456 -5.38 26.51 3.12
C GLN A 456 -4.82 25.57 4.20
N ASN A 457 -3.49 25.31 4.20
CA ASN A 457 -2.83 24.46 5.18
C ASN A 457 -3.43 23.04 5.27
N LEU A 458 -3.86 22.46 4.15
CA LEU A 458 -4.53 21.15 4.13
C LEU A 458 -3.56 19.98 4.29
N THR A 459 -2.27 20.21 4.06
CA THR A 459 -1.20 19.21 4.16
C THR A 459 -0.43 19.32 5.49
N SER A 460 -0.54 20.45 6.21
CA SER A 460 0.20 20.71 7.47
C SER A 460 -0.56 20.30 8.74
N LYS A 461 -1.79 19.79 8.58
CA LYS A 461 -2.61 19.18 9.62
C LYS A 461 -3.42 18.03 9.01
N PRO A 462 -3.96 17.12 9.83
CA PRO A 462 -5.00 16.22 9.34
C PRO A 462 -6.13 17.02 8.68
N THR A 463 -6.66 16.54 7.56
CA THR A 463 -7.76 17.20 6.82
C THR A 463 -8.81 16.18 6.45
N PHE A 464 -10.09 16.54 6.57
CA PHE A 464 -11.21 15.69 6.19
C PHE A 464 -11.76 16.12 4.82
N PHE A 465 -11.89 15.15 3.91
CA PHE A 465 -12.55 15.35 2.61
C PHE A 465 -13.80 14.48 2.50
N GLY A 466 -14.81 14.98 1.78
CA GLY A 466 -16.09 14.28 1.61
C GLY A 466 -17.04 14.43 2.80
N CYS A 467 -16.99 15.54 3.52
CA CYS A 467 -17.81 15.71 4.73
C CYS A 467 -19.29 16.00 4.45
N THR A 468 -19.61 16.56 3.28
CA THR A 468 -20.99 16.83 2.91
C THR A 468 -21.72 15.50 2.67
N SER A 469 -22.79 15.29 3.41
CA SER A 469 -23.56 14.04 3.37
C SER A 469 -24.94 14.28 2.81
N THR A 470 -25.07 14.22 1.48
CA THR A 470 -26.39 13.99 0.87
C THR A 470 -26.49 12.51 0.54
N ALA A 471 -27.51 11.85 1.09
CA ALA A 471 -27.68 10.38 1.14
C ALA A 471 -27.69 9.64 -0.20
N ALA A 472 -27.57 10.35 -1.33
CA ALA A 472 -27.67 9.78 -2.67
C ALA A 472 -26.30 9.55 -3.35
N LYS A 473 -25.18 10.10 -2.85
CA LYS A 473 -23.86 10.05 -3.53
C LYS A 473 -22.66 10.26 -2.59
N THR A 474 -22.32 9.33 -1.72
CA THR A 474 -21.07 9.46 -0.95
C THR A 474 -20.32 8.14 -0.84
N GLY A 475 -19.12 8.11 -1.41
CA GLY A 475 -18.09 7.14 -1.04
C GLY A 475 -17.51 7.46 0.35
N PRO A 476 -16.35 6.89 0.70
CA PRO A 476 -15.78 7.00 2.04
C PRO A 476 -15.49 8.46 2.42
N LEU A 477 -15.40 8.74 3.71
CA LEU A 477 -14.74 9.96 4.20
C LEU A 477 -13.22 9.75 4.09
N LEU A 478 -12.45 10.74 3.64
CA LEU A 478 -10.98 10.66 3.67
C LEU A 478 -10.45 11.51 4.82
N VAL A 479 -9.74 10.86 5.75
CA VAL A 479 -8.88 11.51 6.74
C VAL A 479 -7.46 11.52 6.16
N TYR A 480 -7.04 12.68 5.67
CA TYR A 480 -5.76 12.88 5.01
C TYR A 480 -4.71 13.34 6.02
N ILE A 481 -3.65 12.56 6.21
CA ILE A 481 -2.50 12.83 7.08
C ILE A 481 -1.26 12.85 6.18
N ALA A 482 -0.61 14.01 6.08
CA ALA A 482 0.51 14.20 5.17
C ALA A 482 1.81 14.55 5.89
N ASN A 483 2.93 14.10 5.31
CA ASN A 483 4.25 14.69 5.52
C ASN A 483 4.32 16.01 4.73
N GLY A 484 3.47 16.97 5.09
CA GLY A 484 3.14 18.11 4.23
C GLY A 484 3.72 19.45 4.66
N ALA A 485 4.43 19.51 5.79
CA ALA A 485 5.05 20.73 6.29
C ALA A 485 6.16 20.44 7.32
N PRO A 486 7.06 21.40 7.57
CA PRO A 486 7.99 21.34 8.70
C PRO A 486 7.27 21.24 10.06
N PRO A 487 7.95 20.73 11.09
CA PRO A 487 7.43 20.69 12.47
C PRO A 487 7.01 22.08 12.97
N ARG A 488 5.86 22.13 13.65
CA ARG A 488 5.28 23.38 14.17
C ARG A 488 6.10 24.01 15.29
N ASP A 489 6.89 23.21 16.00
CA ASP A 489 7.79 23.65 17.07
C ASP A 489 9.12 24.24 16.54
N GLY A 490 9.32 24.25 15.22
CA GLY A 490 10.54 24.76 14.59
C GLY A 490 11.72 23.78 14.63
N ALA A 491 11.51 22.52 15.03
CA ALA A 491 12.52 21.48 14.94
C ALA A 491 12.92 21.20 13.46
N ALA A 492 14.09 20.58 13.27
CA ALA A 492 14.52 20.16 11.95
C ALA A 492 13.54 19.12 11.35
N PRO A 493 13.20 19.22 10.05
CA PRO A 493 12.27 18.30 9.40
C PRO A 493 12.99 16.98 9.04
N LEU A 494 13.13 16.09 10.02
CA LEU A 494 13.80 14.79 9.88
C LEU A 494 13.12 13.86 8.87
N THR A 495 11.80 14.00 8.68
CA THR A 495 11.03 13.24 7.69
C THR A 495 11.12 13.82 6.26
N ASN A 496 11.77 14.96 6.07
CA ASN A 496 11.88 15.63 4.76
C ASN A 496 13.16 15.25 4.04
N THR A 497 13.18 14.02 3.51
CA THR A 497 14.31 13.42 2.82
C THR A 497 13.96 13.10 1.37
N THR A 498 14.95 12.97 0.48
CA THR A 498 14.69 12.63 -0.92
C THR A 498 14.22 11.17 -1.05
N THR A 499 13.49 10.87 -2.13
CA THR A 499 13.05 9.50 -2.44
C THR A 499 14.24 8.54 -2.59
N ASP A 500 15.35 9.04 -3.12
CA ASP A 500 16.57 8.27 -3.39
C ASP A 500 17.50 8.13 -2.18
N GLN A 501 17.14 8.65 -1.00
CA GLN A 501 17.95 8.44 0.19
C GLN A 501 17.90 6.95 0.58
N SER A 502 18.99 6.26 0.30
CA SER A 502 19.12 4.80 0.40
C SER A 502 19.78 4.32 1.68
N ILE A 503 20.13 5.23 2.60
CA ILE A 503 20.75 4.89 3.89
C ILE A 503 20.15 5.74 5.01
N TYR A 504 19.81 5.09 6.12
CA TYR A 504 19.43 5.70 7.39
C TYR A 504 20.11 5.00 8.56
N THR A 505 20.67 5.79 9.45
CA THR A 505 21.14 5.31 10.76
C THR A 505 19.95 5.03 11.68
N THR A 506 20.16 4.19 12.70
CA THR A 506 19.15 3.91 13.73
C THR A 506 18.62 5.18 14.40
N ASP A 507 19.48 6.16 14.67
CA ASP A 507 19.10 7.42 15.32
C ASP A 507 18.21 8.29 14.40
N GLU A 508 18.51 8.34 13.10
CA GLU A 508 17.66 9.02 12.13
C GLU A 508 16.28 8.36 12.03
N LEU A 509 16.23 7.03 11.98
CA LEU A 509 14.97 6.28 11.96
C LEU A 509 14.12 6.56 13.20
N GLN A 510 14.73 6.51 14.39
CA GLN A 510 14.01 6.80 15.63
C GLN A 510 13.51 8.26 15.65
N GLY A 511 14.34 9.21 15.21
CA GLY A 511 13.95 10.62 15.09
C GLY A 511 12.79 10.85 14.11
N MET A 512 12.80 10.17 12.96
CA MET A 512 11.69 10.21 11.99
C MET A 512 10.41 9.60 12.56
N LEU A 513 10.49 8.48 13.29
CA LEU A 513 9.33 7.85 13.94
C LEU A 513 8.73 8.75 15.02
N ASP A 514 9.57 9.41 15.83
CA ASP A 514 9.13 10.35 16.87
C ASP A 514 8.44 11.58 16.28
N GLN A 515 9.03 12.16 15.23
CA GLN A 515 8.45 13.30 14.53
C GLN A 515 7.11 12.94 13.86
N THR A 516 7.05 11.77 13.22
CA THR A 516 5.82 11.29 12.60
C THR A 516 4.72 11.01 13.63
N PHE A 517 5.08 10.49 14.81
CA PHE A 517 4.14 10.30 15.91
C PHE A 517 3.48 11.63 16.31
N VAL A 518 4.26 12.73 16.34
CA VAL A 518 3.71 14.08 16.58
C VAL A 518 2.77 14.47 15.44
N VAL A 519 3.17 14.34 14.17
CA VAL A 519 2.32 14.65 13.00
C VAL A 519 0.96 13.95 13.07
N ALA A 520 0.94 12.66 13.43
CA ALA A 520 -0.28 11.86 13.52
C ALA A 520 -1.15 12.14 14.75
N THR A 521 -0.59 12.75 15.82
CA THR A 521 -1.29 12.95 17.10
C THR A 521 -1.53 14.41 17.48
N GLN A 522 -0.89 15.38 16.80
CA GLN A 522 -1.00 16.80 17.12
C GLN A 522 -2.32 17.45 16.69
N GLY A 523 -3.07 16.89 15.74
CA GLY A 523 -4.27 17.53 15.22
C GLY A 523 -4.00 18.90 14.58
N ALA A 524 -4.92 19.87 14.72
CA ALA A 524 -4.76 21.24 14.21
C ALA A 524 -4.16 22.16 15.28
N GLU A 525 -3.62 23.31 14.88
CA GLU A 525 -3.31 24.37 15.85
C GLU A 525 -4.62 24.98 16.38
N VAL A 526 -4.71 25.16 17.70
CA VAL A 526 -5.92 25.70 18.36
C VAL A 526 -5.50 26.75 19.39
N GLY A 527 -5.85 28.01 19.13
CA GLY A 527 -5.41 29.14 19.97
C GLY A 527 -3.88 29.27 19.94
N ASP A 528 -3.27 29.30 21.12
CA ASP A 528 -1.80 29.35 21.28
C ASP A 528 -1.16 27.94 21.37
N SER A 529 -1.95 26.87 21.25
CA SER A 529 -1.48 25.48 21.32
C SER A 529 -1.09 24.96 19.95
N LEU A 530 0.08 24.33 19.86
CA LEU A 530 0.54 23.61 18.67
C LEU A 530 -0.21 22.28 18.44
N GLU A 531 -0.91 21.80 19.48
CA GLU A 531 -1.71 20.57 19.45
C GLU A 531 -3.21 20.85 19.70
N ASP A 532 -4.08 20.07 19.06
CA ASP A 532 -5.53 20.01 19.34
C ASP A 532 -5.83 18.90 20.37
N PRO A 533 -6.22 19.24 21.61
CA PRO A 533 -6.55 18.23 22.62
C PRO A 533 -7.82 17.43 22.27
N GLU A 534 -8.66 17.92 21.36
CA GLU A 534 -9.86 17.22 20.88
C GLU A 534 -9.58 16.29 19.70
N TRP A 535 -8.35 16.29 19.15
CA TRP A 535 -8.00 15.49 17.97
C TRP A 535 -8.41 14.01 18.06
N PRO A 536 -8.19 13.30 19.19
CA PRO A 536 -8.59 11.89 19.30
C PRO A 536 -10.10 11.70 19.17
N ALA A 537 -10.88 12.63 19.73
CA ALA A 537 -12.33 12.64 19.58
C ALA A 537 -12.75 13.00 18.14
N CYS A 538 -12.07 13.96 17.50
CA CYS A 538 -12.32 14.32 16.12
C CYS A 538 -12.05 13.16 15.14
N LEU A 539 -11.00 12.40 15.39
CA LEU A 539 -10.69 11.20 14.64
C LEU A 539 -11.77 10.13 14.84
N ALA A 540 -12.23 9.89 16.08
CA ALA A 540 -13.34 8.98 16.35
C ALA A 540 -14.65 9.40 15.67
N CYS A 541 -14.95 10.71 15.66
CA CYS A 541 -16.10 11.28 14.95
C CYS A 541 -16.02 11.05 13.44
N ALA A 542 -14.84 11.21 12.84
CA ALA A 542 -14.60 10.93 11.43
C ALA A 542 -14.82 9.44 11.11
N VAL A 543 -14.34 8.55 11.97
CA VAL A 543 -14.45 7.10 11.81
C VAL A 543 -15.91 6.63 11.77
N VAL A 544 -16.77 7.21 12.61
CA VAL A 544 -18.20 6.82 12.65
C VAL A 544 -19.08 7.63 11.70
N ASP A 545 -18.55 8.60 10.96
CA ASP A 545 -19.37 9.61 10.28
C ASP A 545 -20.34 9.02 9.25
N ARG A 546 -19.88 8.03 8.47
CA ARG A 546 -20.72 7.35 7.48
C ARG A 546 -21.75 6.43 8.13
N ALA A 547 -21.37 5.73 9.20
CA ALA A 547 -22.31 4.96 10.00
C ALA A 547 -23.41 5.87 10.58
N ARG A 548 -23.04 6.99 11.19
CA ARG A 548 -23.97 8.04 11.66
C ARG A 548 -24.88 8.52 10.54
N ASN A 549 -24.35 8.75 9.34
CA ASN A 549 -25.16 9.21 8.21
C ASN A 549 -26.24 8.18 7.80
N ARG A 550 -25.89 6.88 7.79
CA ARG A 550 -26.85 5.80 7.48
C ARG A 550 -28.00 5.75 8.47
N GLU A 551 -27.77 6.16 9.72
CA GLU A 551 -28.81 6.24 10.75
C GLU A 551 -29.69 7.49 10.64
N GLY A 552 -29.36 8.45 9.77
CA GLY A 552 -30.05 9.73 9.69
C GLY A 552 -29.78 10.65 10.90
N THR A 553 -28.71 10.38 11.66
CA THR A 553 -28.34 11.17 12.84
C THR A 553 -27.54 12.41 12.44
N ARG A 554 -27.94 13.58 12.92
CA ARG A 554 -27.19 14.83 12.71
C ARG A 554 -25.94 14.84 13.59
N ARG A 555 -24.83 15.38 13.07
CA ARG A 555 -23.64 15.70 13.88
C ARG A 555 -24.04 16.65 15.02
N SER A 556 -23.48 16.43 16.20
CA SER A 556 -23.71 17.23 17.40
C SER A 556 -22.49 17.14 18.33
N GLY A 557 -22.43 18.02 19.35
CA GLY A 557 -21.33 18.04 20.32
C GLY A 557 -19.97 18.25 19.67
N VAL A 558 -18.93 17.61 20.21
CA VAL A 558 -17.56 17.72 19.70
C VAL A 558 -17.43 17.29 18.23
N CYS A 559 -18.24 16.33 17.76
CA CYS A 559 -18.19 15.95 16.35
C CYS A 559 -18.63 17.05 15.40
N GLN A 560 -19.50 17.97 15.82
CA GLN A 560 -19.86 19.11 15.00
C GLN A 560 -18.67 20.09 14.89
N THR A 561 -18.03 20.43 16.01
CA THR A 561 -16.89 21.35 16.04
C THR A 561 -15.64 20.77 15.35
N CYS A 562 -15.44 19.44 15.44
CA CYS A 562 -14.41 18.75 14.69
C CYS A 562 -14.59 18.90 13.18
N PHE A 563 -15.80 18.72 12.67
CA PHE A 563 -16.05 18.88 11.24
C PHE A 563 -15.98 20.36 10.79
N GLU A 564 -16.29 21.32 11.66
CA GLU A 564 -15.99 22.75 11.47
C GLU A 564 -14.48 23.00 11.30
N ARG A 565 -13.63 22.28 12.06
CA ARG A 565 -12.18 22.52 12.13
C ARG A 565 -11.38 21.80 11.05
N TYR A 566 -11.80 20.57 10.72
CA TYR A 566 -11.03 19.65 9.89
C TYR A 566 -11.58 19.49 8.48
N CYS A 567 -12.84 19.81 8.24
CA CYS A 567 -13.42 19.61 6.92
C CYS A 567 -13.01 20.67 5.91
N TRP A 568 -12.50 20.22 4.76
CA TRP A 568 -12.35 21.09 3.60
C TRP A 568 -13.68 21.26 2.85
N GLY A 569 -14.01 22.52 2.50
CA GLY A 569 -15.21 22.84 1.71
C GLY A 569 -16.55 22.87 2.47
N GLY A 570 -16.54 22.73 3.79
CA GLY A 570 -17.76 22.70 4.63
C GLY A 570 -18.38 21.30 4.76
N TYR A 571 -19.36 21.10 5.67
CA TYR A 571 -19.88 19.77 6.03
C TYR A 571 -21.39 19.67 6.26
#